data_AF-A0A951E7K7-F1
#
_entry.id   AF-A0A951E7K7-F1
#
_cell.length_a   1.000
_cell.length_b   1.000
_cell.length_c   1.000
_cell.angle_alpha   90.00
_cell.angle_beta   90.00
_cell.angle_gamma   90.00
#
_symmetry.space_group_name_H-M   'P 1'
#
loop_
_entity.id
_entity.type
_entity.pdbx_description
1 polymer ?
#
loop_
_entity_poly.entity_id
_entity_poly.type
_entity_poly.pdbx_seq_one_letter_code
_entity_poly.pdbx_strand_id
1 'polypeptide(L)'
;MSTVQLRRLPRLGAPKMPGGELHLEPPPEVPRALPGSMIQKAMPIVMIVAVLGMVAYVFLTPGPDKSNPLFLMFPIMMVISTIGMFAGGRGAGQAKAEMNEDRKDYLRYLGQMRQRARVSAQEQRAALEWSHPDPAALWSIAASRRVWERRSGDSDFCHVRICRGPQRLATRLVPPQTGPVDQLEPITTLALRRFVRAHSIVPELPIAISIRGFAAIGVSGDPAACRALARAMVAQLATFHAPDDLLIALVTAGRAKVDWEWAKWLPHVQHPSRIDGAGPMRMMASSLAQIERLLGDQLRDRPRFARNAHPPGEAPYILIVIDGGEVSGAEQIILEEGLAGVALLDLSASLGALTSRRGLQLDIEGAEIGARGAAGIEFFGAPDALTAVEAETVARTLAPYRLGAPDAPADNEPLLANTGLLGLLGLPEDPHAFDVAQAWRPRPLRDRLRVPIGLGEFGQLVELDIKEAAQGGMGPHGLCVGATGSGNTTLRLRHTYRVTSGVAGLRERLSVARLCFAKYDPPPAADTVCRCRGRGRAVGEFSARWLVGGVGGWLGARCAGCRSAVGREPRGAGCAR
;
A
#
# COMPACT_ATOMS: atom_id res chain seq x y z
N MET A 1 -33.08 4.20 -10.52
CA MET A 1 -32.03 3.18 -10.25
C MET A 1 -32.04 2.89 -8.77
N SER A 2 -32.04 1.62 -8.36
CA SER A 2 -31.86 1.23 -6.96
C SER A 2 -30.43 1.56 -6.53
N THR A 3 -30.28 2.25 -5.39
CA THR A 3 -28.97 2.55 -4.82
C THR A 3 -28.52 1.40 -3.90
N VAL A 4 -27.21 1.18 -3.85
CA VAL A 4 -26.56 0.19 -3.00
C VAL A 4 -25.65 0.94 -2.04
N GLN A 5 -25.84 0.73 -0.74
CA GLN A 5 -24.95 1.31 0.26
C GLN A 5 -23.63 0.54 0.28
N LEU A 6 -22.54 1.27 0.05
CA LEU A 6 -21.18 0.77 0.11
C LEU A 6 -20.54 1.26 1.41
N ARG A 7 -20.09 0.31 2.24
CA ARG A 7 -19.24 0.60 3.40
C ARG A 7 -17.77 0.61 2.93
N ARG A 8 -17.05 1.68 3.20
CA ARG A 8 -15.60 1.74 2.89
C ARG A 8 -14.84 0.85 3.86
N LEU A 9 -14.27 -0.23 3.35
CA LEU A 9 -13.37 -1.11 4.10
C LEU A 9 -11.98 -0.46 4.25
N PRO A 10 -11.15 -0.95 5.19
CA PRO A 10 -9.74 -0.57 5.24
C PRO A 10 -9.04 -0.84 3.91
N ARG A 11 -8.18 0.09 3.50
CA ARG A 11 -7.42 0.02 2.25
C ARG A 11 -6.51 -1.20 2.26
N LEU A 12 -6.37 -1.84 1.11
CA LEU A 12 -5.46 -2.97 0.95
C LEU A 12 -4.02 -2.49 0.92
N GLY A 13 -3.12 -3.28 1.51
CA GLY A 13 -1.70 -3.05 1.42
C GLY A 13 -1.24 -3.07 -0.04
N ALA A 14 -0.77 -1.93 -0.54
CA ALA A 14 -0.15 -1.85 -1.85
C ALA A 14 1.20 -2.59 -1.84
N PRO A 15 1.67 -3.10 -3.00
CA PRO A 15 3.04 -3.55 -3.16
C PRO A 15 3.99 -2.43 -2.75
N LYS A 16 5.04 -2.77 -1.99
CA LYS A 16 6.02 -1.78 -1.53
C LYS A 16 6.83 -1.28 -2.73
N MET A 17 6.96 0.03 -2.86
CA MET A 17 7.91 0.62 -3.81
C MET A 17 9.33 0.23 -3.39
N PRO A 18 10.15 -0.31 -4.31
CA PRO A 18 11.55 -0.57 -4.02
C PRO A 18 12.27 0.76 -3.82
N GLY A 19 13.05 0.86 -2.76
CA GLY A 19 13.82 2.06 -2.43
C GLY A 19 15.30 1.75 -2.24
N GLY A 20 16.03 2.76 -1.76
CA GLY A 20 17.45 2.63 -1.42
C GLY A 20 18.40 2.92 -2.57
N GLU A 21 19.69 2.84 -2.27
CA GLU A 21 20.77 3.06 -3.21
C GLU A 21 21.52 1.75 -3.46
N LEU A 22 21.76 1.45 -4.74
CA LEU A 22 22.61 0.35 -5.16
C LEU A 22 23.97 0.93 -5.55
N HIS A 23 24.95 0.80 -4.64
CA HIS A 23 26.33 1.18 -4.90
C HIS A 23 26.98 0.16 -5.83
N LEU A 24 27.50 0.65 -6.96
CA LEU A 24 28.21 -0.19 -7.93
C LEU A 24 29.71 -0.18 -7.61
N GLU A 25 30.37 -1.32 -7.81
CA GLU A 25 31.81 -1.46 -7.62
C GLU A 25 32.59 -0.82 -8.79
N PRO A 26 33.75 -0.18 -8.50
CA PRO A 26 34.60 0.38 -9.54
C PRO A 26 35.13 -0.73 -10.47
N PRO A 27 35.33 -0.44 -11.76
CA PRO A 27 35.97 -1.36 -12.67
C PRO A 27 37.44 -1.61 -12.25
N PRO A 28 38.02 -2.77 -12.59
CA PRO A 28 39.40 -3.09 -12.24
C PRO A 28 40.38 -2.09 -12.88
N GLU A 29 41.45 -1.80 -12.15
CA GLU A 29 42.54 -0.96 -12.64
C GLU A 29 43.47 -1.75 -13.57
N VAL A 30 44.00 -1.10 -14.60
CA VAL A 30 45.02 -1.69 -15.45
C VAL A 30 46.31 -1.78 -14.63
N PRO A 31 46.89 -2.98 -14.44
CA PRO A 31 48.14 -3.09 -13.71
C PRO A 31 49.20 -2.24 -14.41
N ARG A 32 49.83 -1.33 -13.66
CA ARG A 32 50.91 -0.50 -14.17
C ARG A 32 52.00 -1.45 -14.65
N ALA A 33 52.26 -1.46 -15.95
CA ALA A 33 53.40 -2.18 -16.49
C ALA A 33 54.66 -1.50 -15.91
N LEU A 34 55.20 -2.04 -14.81
CA LEU A 34 56.54 -1.68 -14.40
C LEU A 34 57.43 -2.01 -15.61
N PRO A 35 58.13 -1.03 -16.20
CA PRO A 35 59.02 -1.31 -17.31
C PRO A 35 60.01 -2.35 -16.78
N GLY A 36 59.90 -3.59 -17.27
CA GLY A 36 60.83 -4.65 -16.94
C GLY A 36 62.23 -4.08 -17.13
N SER A 37 63.07 -4.22 -16.10
CA SER A 37 64.35 -3.51 -16.06
C SER A 37 65.06 -3.71 -17.41
N MET A 38 65.59 -2.64 -17.99
CA MET A 38 66.37 -2.75 -19.24
C MET A 38 67.47 -3.81 -19.07
N ILE A 39 67.93 -4.02 -17.84
CA ILE A 39 68.78 -5.11 -17.37
C ILE A 39 68.15 -6.50 -17.59
N GLN A 40 66.89 -6.76 -17.22
CA GLN A 40 66.19 -8.02 -17.50
C GLN A 40 66.02 -8.30 -19.00
N LYS A 41 65.78 -7.26 -19.82
CA LYS A 41 65.69 -7.40 -21.28
C LYS A 41 67.04 -7.57 -21.97
N ALA A 42 68.10 -6.98 -21.40
CA ALA A 42 69.47 -7.07 -21.90
C ALA A 42 70.21 -8.33 -21.39
N MET A 43 69.78 -8.93 -20.27
CA MET A 43 70.38 -10.12 -19.67
C MET A 43 70.60 -11.27 -20.68
N PRO A 44 69.63 -11.61 -21.56
CA PRO A 44 69.83 -12.63 -22.58
C PRO A 44 70.93 -12.27 -23.59
N ILE A 45 71.01 -11.00 -23.99
CA ILE A 45 72.01 -10.50 -24.94
C ILE A 45 73.39 -10.52 -24.29
N VAL A 46 73.50 -10.03 -23.04
CA VAL A 46 74.74 -10.06 -22.25
C VAL A 46 75.21 -11.51 -22.05
N MET A 47 74.30 -12.44 -21.77
CA MET A 47 74.62 -13.86 -21.65
C MET A 47 75.06 -14.50 -22.96
N ILE A 48 74.40 -14.20 -24.08
CA ILE A 48 74.81 -14.71 -25.39
C ILE A 48 76.20 -14.18 -25.77
N VAL A 49 76.47 -12.90 -25.51
CA VAL A 49 77.79 -12.29 -25.72
C VAL A 49 78.83 -12.90 -24.78
N ALA A 50 78.49 -13.18 -23.52
CA ALA A 50 79.40 -13.82 -22.56
C ALA A 50 79.71 -15.28 -22.94
N VAL A 51 78.71 -16.04 -23.43
CA VAL A 51 78.90 -17.41 -23.92
C VAL A 51 79.76 -17.41 -25.18
N LEU A 52 79.48 -16.53 -26.16
CA LEU A 52 80.28 -16.40 -27.38
C LEU A 52 81.71 -15.93 -27.07
N GLY A 53 81.87 -14.97 -26.15
CA GLY A 53 83.17 -14.47 -25.72
C GLY A 53 84.02 -15.51 -25.00
N MET A 54 83.41 -16.33 -24.13
CA MET A 54 84.10 -17.41 -23.42
C MET A 54 84.48 -18.56 -24.38
N VAL A 55 83.59 -18.93 -25.31
CA VAL A 55 83.90 -19.92 -26.35
C VAL A 55 85.04 -19.42 -27.23
N ALA A 56 84.98 -18.18 -27.71
CA ALA A 56 86.07 -17.59 -28.48
C ALA A 56 87.39 -17.54 -27.70
N TYR A 57 87.37 -17.18 -26.41
CA TYR A 57 88.55 -17.18 -25.55
C TYR A 57 89.20 -18.56 -25.41
N VAL A 58 88.39 -19.61 -25.22
CA VAL A 58 88.87 -21.01 -25.13
C VAL A 58 89.48 -21.49 -26.47
N PHE A 59 88.99 -20.99 -27.61
CA PHE A 59 89.51 -21.36 -28.93
C PHE A 59 90.68 -20.49 -29.43
N LEU A 60 90.72 -19.19 -29.09
CA LEU A 60 91.75 -18.26 -29.58
C LEU A 60 92.97 -18.13 -28.66
N THR A 61 92.86 -18.46 -27.38
CA THR A 61 93.99 -18.32 -26.43
C THR A 61 94.81 -19.63 -26.41
N PRO A 62 96.07 -19.63 -26.86
CA PRO A 62 96.92 -20.81 -26.82
C PRO A 62 97.53 -20.94 -25.42
N GLY A 63 96.90 -21.74 -24.55
CA GLY A 63 97.43 -22.10 -23.23
C GLY A 63 97.53 -23.62 -23.04
N PRO A 64 98.40 -24.12 -22.13
CA PRO A 64 98.75 -25.55 -22.05
C PRO A 64 97.69 -26.45 -21.39
N ASP A 65 96.66 -25.90 -20.76
CA ASP A 65 95.73 -26.66 -19.90
C ASP A 65 94.44 -27.08 -20.64
N LYS A 66 94.56 -27.75 -21.78
CA LYS A 66 93.40 -28.27 -22.56
C LYS A 66 92.83 -29.59 -22.04
N SER A 67 93.34 -30.13 -20.93
CA SER A 67 93.01 -31.48 -20.43
C SER A 67 92.10 -31.50 -19.19
N ASN A 68 91.67 -30.34 -18.67
CA ASN A 68 90.76 -30.32 -17.52
C ASN A 68 89.29 -30.33 -17.99
N PRO A 69 88.55 -31.46 -17.87
CA PRO A 69 87.15 -31.56 -18.29
C PRO A 69 86.23 -30.58 -17.53
N LEU A 70 86.69 -30.03 -16.41
CA LEU A 70 86.00 -29.00 -15.64
C LEU A 70 85.84 -27.67 -16.43
N PHE A 71 86.79 -27.32 -17.31
CA PHE A 71 86.74 -26.10 -18.12
C PHE A 71 85.71 -26.17 -19.26
N LEU A 72 85.36 -27.39 -19.73
CA LEU A 72 84.39 -27.62 -20.80
C LEU A 72 82.95 -27.76 -20.29
N MET A 73 82.75 -28.10 -19.00
CA MET A 73 81.42 -28.19 -18.39
C MET A 73 80.76 -26.82 -18.11
N PHE A 74 81.55 -25.79 -17.87
CA PHE A 74 81.07 -24.44 -17.53
C PHE A 74 80.15 -23.82 -18.60
N PRO A 75 80.50 -23.81 -19.91
CA PRO A 75 79.60 -23.32 -20.95
C PRO A 75 78.33 -24.18 -21.10
N ILE A 76 78.40 -25.49 -20.87
CA ILE A 76 77.24 -26.39 -20.97
C ILE A 76 76.23 -26.14 -19.82
N MET A 77 76.71 -25.97 -18.58
CA MET A 77 75.84 -25.61 -17.45
C MET A 77 75.18 -24.24 -17.61
N MET A 78 75.89 -23.26 -18.18
CA MET A 78 75.34 -21.93 -18.48
C MET A 78 74.22 -21.99 -19.52
N VAL A 79 74.33 -22.86 -20.53
CA VAL A 79 73.26 -23.08 -21.52
C VAL A 79 72.03 -23.76 -20.89
N ILE A 80 72.23 -24.75 -20.00
CA ILE A 80 71.12 -25.41 -19.30
C ILE A 80 70.42 -24.45 -18.33
N SER A 81 71.19 -23.61 -17.61
CA SER A 81 70.67 -22.59 -16.70
C SER A 81 69.89 -21.49 -17.42
N THR A 82 70.35 -21.05 -18.60
CA THR A 82 69.64 -20.07 -19.43
C THR A 82 68.32 -20.61 -19.97
N ILE A 83 68.27 -21.87 -20.41
CA ILE A 83 67.04 -22.53 -20.85
C ILE A 83 66.05 -22.65 -19.66
N GLY A 84 66.53 -23.02 -18.46
CA GLY A 84 65.71 -23.06 -17.25
C GLY A 84 65.13 -21.70 -16.85
N MET A 85 65.91 -20.63 -17.00
CA MET A 85 65.46 -19.26 -16.71
C MET A 85 64.45 -18.73 -17.75
N PHE A 86 64.63 -19.06 -19.04
CA PHE A 86 63.68 -18.72 -20.11
C PHE A 86 62.36 -19.48 -19.99
N ALA A 87 62.40 -20.75 -19.55
CA ALA A 87 61.19 -21.53 -19.26
C ALA A 87 60.41 -20.99 -18.05
N GLY A 88 61.10 -20.35 -17.10
CA GLY A 88 60.51 -19.64 -15.95
C GLY A 88 60.02 -18.21 -16.25
N GLY A 89 60.42 -17.61 -17.39
CA GLY A 89 60.07 -16.24 -17.82
C GLY A 89 58.62 -16.05 -18.29
N ARG A 90 57.65 -16.71 -17.65
CA ARG A 90 56.21 -16.70 -17.99
C ARG A 90 55.44 -15.44 -17.53
N GLY A 91 56.09 -14.44 -16.95
CA GLY A 91 55.42 -13.30 -16.31
C GLY A 91 54.53 -12.46 -17.23
N ALA A 92 54.85 -12.35 -18.52
CA ALA A 92 54.06 -11.55 -19.46
C ALA A 92 52.72 -12.21 -19.88
N GLY A 93 52.63 -13.55 -19.83
CA GLY A 93 51.40 -14.28 -20.12
C GLY A 93 50.45 -14.33 -18.92
N GLN A 94 51.01 -14.41 -17.71
CA GLN A 94 50.24 -14.46 -16.46
C GLN A 94 49.47 -13.16 -16.21
N ALA A 95 50.10 -11.99 -16.38
CA ALA A 95 49.41 -10.70 -16.20
C ALA A 95 48.24 -10.49 -17.18
N LYS A 96 48.36 -10.98 -18.43
CA LYS A 96 47.26 -10.93 -19.40
C LYS A 96 46.12 -11.90 -19.05
N ALA A 97 46.45 -13.07 -18.51
CA ALA A 97 45.47 -14.06 -18.08
C ALA A 97 44.69 -13.56 -16.86
N GLU A 98 45.38 -12.99 -15.88
CA GLU A 98 44.80 -12.39 -14.67
C GLU A 98 43.81 -11.27 -15.02
N MET A 99 44.22 -10.29 -15.85
CA MET A 99 43.33 -9.22 -16.34
C MET A 99 42.10 -9.76 -17.09
N ASN A 100 42.24 -10.87 -17.83
CA ASN A 100 41.11 -11.49 -18.50
C ASN A 100 40.13 -12.16 -17.52
N GLU A 101 40.62 -12.74 -16.42
CA GLU A 101 39.77 -13.25 -15.34
C GLU A 101 39.09 -12.11 -14.59
N ASP A 102 39.81 -11.03 -14.23
CA ASP A 102 39.22 -9.84 -13.61
C ASP A 102 38.09 -9.25 -14.46
N ARG A 103 38.30 -9.18 -15.79
CA ARG A 103 37.26 -8.75 -16.73
C ARG A 103 36.05 -9.68 -16.69
N LYS A 104 36.24 -11.00 -16.69
CA LYS A 104 35.14 -11.97 -16.63
C LYS A 104 34.36 -11.83 -15.33
N ASP A 105 35.05 -11.69 -14.22
CA ASP A 105 34.45 -11.57 -12.89
C ASP A 105 33.65 -10.27 -12.76
N TYR A 106 34.19 -9.15 -13.24
CA TYR A 106 33.46 -7.88 -13.27
C TYR A 106 32.23 -7.92 -14.17
N LEU A 107 32.32 -8.54 -15.35
CA LEU A 107 31.16 -8.73 -16.23
C LEU A 107 30.11 -9.67 -15.61
N ARG A 108 30.53 -10.68 -14.84
CA ARG A 108 29.63 -11.55 -14.07
C ARG A 108 28.93 -10.77 -12.96
N TYR A 109 29.66 -9.92 -12.24
CA TYR A 109 29.12 -8.98 -11.26
C TYR A 109 28.06 -8.05 -11.88
N LEU A 110 28.36 -7.40 -13.01
CA LEU A 110 27.38 -6.57 -13.73
C LEU A 110 26.16 -7.39 -14.20
N GLY A 111 26.34 -8.67 -14.54
CA GLY A 111 25.25 -9.59 -14.83
C GLY A 111 24.33 -9.81 -13.63
N GLN A 112 24.88 -9.98 -12.42
CA GLN A 112 24.10 -10.10 -11.19
C GLN A 112 23.39 -8.78 -10.84
N MET A 113 24.08 -7.64 -10.96
CA MET A 113 23.49 -6.32 -10.73
C MET A 113 22.35 -6.04 -11.72
N ARG A 114 22.46 -6.51 -12.97
CA ARG A 114 21.38 -6.43 -13.96
C ARG A 114 20.13 -7.15 -13.49
N GLN A 115 20.27 -8.34 -12.93
CA GLN A 115 19.12 -9.08 -12.44
C GLN A 115 18.46 -8.35 -11.26
N ARG A 116 19.25 -7.82 -10.32
CA ARG A 116 18.73 -7.00 -9.21
C ARG A 116 17.99 -5.75 -9.69
N ALA A 117 18.57 -5.02 -10.65
CA ALA A 117 17.95 -3.84 -11.25
C ALA A 117 16.63 -4.19 -11.97
N ARG A 118 16.56 -5.34 -12.66
CA ARG A 118 15.33 -5.81 -13.31
C ARG A 118 14.24 -6.18 -12.31
N VAL A 119 14.59 -6.86 -11.23
CA VAL A 119 13.63 -7.19 -10.16
C VAL A 119 13.09 -5.90 -9.52
N SER A 120 13.96 -4.96 -9.16
CA SER A 120 13.54 -3.65 -8.66
C SER A 120 12.65 -2.90 -9.66
N ALA A 121 12.98 -2.92 -10.96
CA ALA A 121 12.13 -2.32 -11.99
C ALA A 121 10.74 -2.98 -12.09
N GLN A 122 10.64 -4.30 -11.89
CA GLN A 122 9.37 -5.03 -11.88
C GLN A 122 8.55 -4.72 -10.62
N GLU A 123 9.19 -4.66 -9.44
CA GLU A 123 8.55 -4.27 -8.19
C GLU A 123 8.02 -2.83 -8.25
N GLN A 124 8.82 -1.90 -8.80
CA GLN A 124 8.40 -0.52 -9.07
C GLN A 124 7.20 -0.48 -10.00
N ARG A 125 7.22 -1.24 -11.11
CA ARG A 125 6.08 -1.31 -12.03
C ARG A 125 4.84 -1.84 -11.33
N ALA A 126 4.93 -2.93 -10.59
CA ALA A 126 3.81 -3.53 -9.88
C ALA A 126 3.20 -2.57 -8.84
N ALA A 127 4.03 -1.84 -8.09
CA ALA A 127 3.58 -0.86 -7.12
C ALA A 127 2.91 0.36 -7.80
N LEU A 128 3.48 0.87 -8.89
CA LEU A 128 2.92 1.99 -9.65
C LEU A 128 1.63 1.60 -10.39
N GLU A 129 1.57 0.44 -11.02
CA GLU A 129 0.36 -0.07 -11.70
C GLU A 129 -0.74 -0.45 -10.70
N TRP A 130 -0.39 -0.86 -9.48
CA TRP A 130 -1.37 -1.05 -8.40
C TRP A 130 -2.07 0.26 -8.07
N SER A 131 -1.32 1.34 -7.85
CA SER A 131 -1.87 2.65 -7.50
C SER A 131 -2.52 3.34 -8.70
N HIS A 132 -1.91 3.23 -9.88
CA HIS A 132 -2.31 3.87 -11.13
C HIS A 132 -2.49 2.84 -12.26
N PRO A 133 -3.56 2.03 -12.17
CA PRO A 133 -3.83 1.00 -13.17
C PRO A 133 -4.19 1.61 -14.52
N ASP A 134 -4.21 0.75 -15.53
CA ASP A 134 -4.62 1.15 -16.86
C ASP A 134 -6.09 1.61 -16.89
N PRO A 135 -6.42 2.72 -17.59
CA PRO A 135 -7.80 3.20 -17.73
C PRO A 135 -8.78 2.11 -18.20
N ALA A 136 -8.32 1.21 -19.08
CA ALA A 136 -9.15 0.10 -19.58
C ALA A 136 -9.55 -0.90 -18.48
N ALA A 137 -8.81 -0.96 -17.37
CA ALA A 137 -9.11 -1.86 -16.25
C ALA A 137 -10.04 -1.25 -15.19
N LEU A 138 -10.36 0.06 -15.28
CA LEU A 138 -11.11 0.78 -14.24
C LEU A 138 -12.49 0.20 -13.97
N TRP A 139 -13.19 -0.33 -14.97
CA TRP A 139 -14.51 -0.94 -14.79
C TRP A 139 -14.46 -2.14 -13.82
N SER A 140 -13.39 -2.95 -13.89
CA SER A 140 -13.21 -4.10 -13.02
C SER A 140 -12.91 -3.68 -11.58
N ILE A 141 -12.18 -2.57 -11.42
CA ILE A 141 -11.84 -2.00 -10.12
C ILE A 141 -13.07 -1.36 -9.47
N ALA A 142 -13.89 -0.65 -10.25
CA ALA A 142 -15.15 -0.07 -9.81
C ALA A 142 -16.13 -1.12 -9.25
N ALA A 143 -16.10 -2.35 -9.79
CA ALA A 143 -16.90 -3.48 -9.29
C ALA A 143 -16.23 -4.25 -8.13
N SER A 144 -14.99 -3.91 -7.77
CA SER A 144 -14.20 -4.61 -6.76
C SER A 144 -14.24 -3.92 -5.39
N ARG A 145 -13.66 -4.55 -4.36
CA ARG A 145 -13.47 -3.94 -3.04
C ARG A 145 -12.50 -2.74 -3.01
N ARG A 146 -11.81 -2.46 -4.13
CA ARG A 146 -10.86 -1.34 -4.27
C ARG A 146 -11.52 -0.04 -4.74
N VAL A 147 -12.84 -0.06 -5.00
CA VAL A 147 -13.59 1.15 -5.28
C VAL A 147 -13.51 2.10 -4.07
N TRP A 148 -13.26 3.38 -4.33
CA TRP A 148 -13.19 4.43 -3.30
C TRP A 148 -12.18 4.16 -2.17
N GLU A 149 -11.06 3.51 -2.48
CA GLU A 149 -10.04 3.16 -1.47
C GLU A 149 -9.21 4.35 -0.97
N ARG A 150 -9.14 5.47 -1.71
CA ARG A 150 -8.31 6.63 -1.36
C ARG A 150 -9.09 7.63 -0.51
N ARG A 151 -8.46 8.13 0.55
CA ARG A 151 -9.03 9.09 1.50
C ARG A 151 -8.32 10.43 1.44
N SER A 152 -8.96 11.50 1.91
CA SER A 152 -8.41 12.86 1.94
C SER A 152 -7.05 12.98 2.63
N GLY A 153 -6.78 12.15 3.65
CA GLY A 153 -5.51 12.11 4.37
C GLY A 153 -4.40 11.28 3.71
N ASP A 154 -4.70 10.53 2.65
CA ASP A 154 -3.69 9.71 1.96
C ASP A 154 -2.79 10.59 1.08
N SER A 155 -1.52 10.22 0.96
CA SER A 155 -0.55 10.97 0.14
C SER A 155 -0.88 10.95 -1.35
N ASP A 156 -1.57 9.89 -1.83
CA ASP A 156 -1.99 9.71 -3.21
C ASP A 156 -3.43 10.19 -3.47
N PHE A 157 -4.04 10.87 -2.50
CA PHE A 157 -5.32 11.56 -2.70
C PHE A 157 -5.22 12.52 -3.88
N CYS A 158 -6.22 12.49 -4.77
CA CYS A 158 -6.27 13.35 -5.96
C CYS A 158 -5.05 13.18 -6.90
N HIS A 159 -4.37 12.04 -6.89
CA HIS A 159 -3.40 11.69 -7.92
C HIS A 159 -4.08 11.00 -9.10
N VAL A 160 -3.85 11.50 -10.31
CA VAL A 160 -4.45 10.98 -11.54
C VAL A 160 -3.36 10.64 -12.55
N ARG A 161 -3.45 9.45 -13.14
CA ARG A 161 -2.56 9.00 -14.21
C ARG A 161 -2.93 9.74 -15.49
N ILE A 162 -1.91 10.19 -16.21
CA ILE A 162 -2.10 10.94 -17.46
C ILE A 162 -1.46 10.24 -18.65
N CYS A 163 -0.43 9.43 -18.43
CA CYS A 163 0.29 8.76 -19.52
C CYS A 163 1.15 7.60 -19.02
N ARG A 164 1.71 6.85 -19.98
CA ARG A 164 2.83 5.93 -19.75
C ARG A 164 4.10 6.52 -20.32
N GLY A 165 5.18 6.49 -19.55
CA GLY A 165 6.45 7.06 -19.98
C GLY A 165 7.65 6.57 -19.18
N PRO A 166 8.86 6.98 -19.58
CA PRO A 166 10.08 6.65 -18.86
C PRO A 166 10.12 7.35 -17.49
N GLN A 167 10.41 6.58 -16.43
CA GLN A 167 10.74 7.13 -15.11
C GLN A 167 12.08 6.58 -14.62
N ARG A 168 12.71 7.31 -13.69
CA ARG A 168 13.93 6.82 -13.03
C ARG A 168 13.63 5.57 -12.21
N LEU A 169 14.58 4.64 -12.18
CA LEU A 169 14.52 3.47 -11.31
C LEU A 169 14.47 3.94 -9.85
N ALA A 170 13.51 3.43 -9.07
CA ALA A 170 13.29 3.83 -7.70
C ALA A 170 14.46 3.45 -6.78
N THR A 171 15.10 2.29 -7.03
CA THR A 171 16.43 1.99 -6.48
C THR A 171 17.48 2.75 -7.28
N ARG A 172 18.08 3.79 -6.67
CA ARG A 172 19.05 4.64 -7.36
C ARG A 172 20.35 3.87 -7.60
N LEU A 173 20.76 3.76 -8.87
CA LEU A 173 22.08 3.25 -9.23
C LEU A 173 23.12 4.34 -8.97
N VAL A 174 23.96 4.15 -7.95
CA VAL A 174 25.02 5.11 -7.61
C VAL A 174 26.33 4.66 -8.27
N PRO A 175 26.85 5.41 -9.25
CA PRO A 175 28.13 5.09 -9.86
C PRO A 175 29.26 5.25 -8.83
N PRO A 176 30.30 4.40 -8.87
CA PRO A 176 31.43 4.48 -7.97
C PRO A 176 32.23 5.77 -8.20
N GLN A 177 32.85 6.27 -7.15
CA GLN A 177 33.91 7.28 -7.26
C GLN A 177 35.19 6.55 -7.68
N THR A 178 35.61 6.74 -8.93
CA THR A 178 36.83 6.11 -9.46
C THR A 178 38.00 7.08 -9.45
N GLY A 179 39.22 6.55 -9.40
CA GLY A 179 40.44 7.31 -9.68
C GLY A 179 40.51 7.81 -11.14
N PRO A 180 41.68 8.29 -11.60
CA PRO A 180 41.86 8.80 -12.96
C PRO A 180 41.41 7.79 -14.02
N VAL A 181 40.60 8.23 -14.98
CA VAL A 181 39.98 7.37 -16.02
C VAL A 181 41.03 6.59 -16.82
N ASP A 182 42.24 7.14 -16.95
CA ASP A 182 43.37 6.55 -17.69
C ASP A 182 43.93 5.27 -17.04
N GLN A 183 43.59 5.01 -15.77
CA GLN A 183 44.06 3.85 -15.01
C GLN A 183 43.04 2.71 -14.98
N LEU A 184 41.83 2.91 -15.52
CA LEU A 184 40.76 1.92 -15.50
C LEU A 184 40.78 1.06 -16.77
N GLU A 185 40.36 -0.20 -16.65
CA GLU A 185 40.25 -1.07 -17.81
C GLU A 185 39.09 -0.60 -18.72
N PRO A 186 39.31 -0.42 -20.03
CA PRO A 186 38.38 0.30 -20.90
C PRO A 186 37.08 -0.48 -21.19
N ILE A 187 37.12 -1.82 -21.23
CA ILE A 187 35.96 -2.65 -21.58
C ILE A 187 34.96 -2.68 -20.43
N THR A 188 35.44 -2.91 -19.21
CA THR A 188 34.67 -2.92 -17.97
C THR A 188 34.12 -1.53 -17.66
N THR A 189 34.91 -0.47 -17.86
CA THR A 189 34.46 0.92 -17.72
C THR A 189 33.32 1.24 -18.70
N LEU A 190 33.45 0.84 -19.97
CA LEU A 190 32.38 1.01 -20.96
C LEU A 190 31.13 0.18 -20.61
N ALA A 191 31.31 -1.04 -20.13
CA ALA A 191 30.22 -1.92 -19.70
C ALA A 191 29.45 -1.31 -18.52
N LEU A 192 30.14 -0.75 -17.52
CA LEU A 192 29.54 -0.04 -16.40
C LEU A 192 28.75 1.19 -16.86
N ARG A 193 29.33 2.03 -17.71
CA ARG A 193 28.63 3.22 -18.25
C ARG A 193 27.36 2.84 -19.02
N ARG A 194 27.43 1.82 -19.87
CA ARG A 194 26.27 1.28 -20.59
C ARG A 194 25.23 0.71 -19.65
N PHE A 195 25.66 -0.01 -18.60
CA PHE A 195 24.78 -0.56 -17.58
C PHE A 195 23.98 0.53 -16.86
N VAL A 196 24.65 1.58 -16.34
CA VAL A 196 24.00 2.69 -15.65
C VAL A 196 23.02 3.40 -16.57
N ARG A 197 23.42 3.69 -17.82
CA ARG A 197 22.53 4.37 -18.78
C ARG A 197 21.30 3.52 -19.13
N ALA A 198 21.46 2.21 -19.31
CA ALA A 198 20.37 1.33 -19.71
C ALA A 198 19.40 0.97 -18.59
N HIS A 199 19.85 0.93 -17.33
CA HIS A 199 19.05 0.46 -16.20
C HIS A 199 18.66 1.57 -15.21
N SER A 200 19.10 2.81 -15.41
CA SER A 200 18.67 3.95 -14.58
C SER A 200 17.26 4.46 -14.91
N ILE A 201 16.73 4.10 -16.08
CA ILE A 201 15.40 4.49 -16.56
C ILE A 201 14.59 3.23 -16.84
N VAL A 202 13.38 3.18 -16.30
CA VAL A 202 12.39 2.12 -16.57
C VAL A 202 11.36 2.68 -17.56
N PRO A 203 11.20 2.07 -18.73
CA PRO A 203 10.22 2.51 -19.73
C PRO A 203 8.80 2.10 -19.34
N GLU A 204 7.81 2.76 -19.96
CA GLU A 204 6.38 2.39 -19.89
C GLU A 204 5.83 2.29 -18.45
N LEU A 205 6.16 3.26 -17.60
CA LEU A 205 5.59 3.38 -16.26
C LEU A 205 4.48 4.42 -16.22
N PRO A 206 3.41 4.20 -15.43
CA PRO A 206 2.33 5.16 -15.32
C PRO A 206 2.82 6.43 -14.63
N ILE A 207 2.73 7.56 -15.33
CA ILE A 207 3.02 8.88 -14.81
C ILE A 207 1.71 9.50 -14.34
N ALA A 208 1.69 9.89 -13.07
CA ALA A 208 0.54 10.53 -12.44
C ALA A 208 0.90 11.91 -11.92
N ILE A 209 -0.08 12.79 -11.94
CA ILE A 209 0.01 14.15 -11.39
C ILE A 209 -0.96 14.31 -10.23
N SER A 210 -0.57 15.10 -9.24
CA SER A 210 -1.48 15.55 -8.18
C SER A 210 -2.26 16.75 -8.69
N ILE A 211 -3.58 16.62 -8.87
CA ILE A 211 -4.42 17.76 -9.29
C ILE A 211 -4.44 18.87 -8.23
N ARG A 212 -4.16 18.54 -6.96
CA ARG A 212 -4.03 19.51 -5.85
C ARG A 212 -2.86 20.47 -6.03
N GLY A 213 -1.87 20.09 -6.85
CA GLY A 213 -0.70 20.91 -7.14
C GLY A 213 -1.00 22.12 -8.03
N PHE A 214 -2.18 22.15 -8.67
CA PHE A 214 -2.53 23.10 -9.73
C PHE A 214 -3.93 23.67 -9.54
N ALA A 215 -4.10 24.98 -9.76
CA ALA A 215 -5.43 25.60 -9.76
C ALA A 215 -6.19 25.31 -11.06
N ALA A 216 -5.46 25.20 -12.17
CA ALA A 216 -5.99 24.89 -13.49
C ALA A 216 -5.05 23.92 -14.24
N ILE A 217 -5.63 23.01 -15.00
CA ILE A 217 -4.93 22.06 -15.87
C ILE A 217 -5.49 22.31 -17.26
N GLY A 218 -4.69 22.84 -18.17
CA GLY A 218 -5.05 23.00 -19.57
C GLY A 218 -4.57 21.80 -20.37
N VAL A 219 -5.39 21.26 -21.26
CA VAL A 219 -4.98 20.23 -22.22
C VAL A 219 -5.22 20.76 -23.63
N SER A 220 -4.13 20.95 -24.39
CA SER A 220 -4.16 21.38 -25.78
C SER A 220 -3.69 20.24 -26.71
N GLY A 221 -4.09 20.29 -27.98
CA GLY A 221 -3.83 19.25 -28.97
C GLY A 221 -5.06 18.92 -29.80
N ASP A 222 -5.09 17.70 -30.37
CA ASP A 222 -6.28 17.19 -31.06
C ASP A 222 -7.48 17.07 -30.09
N PRO A 223 -8.65 17.68 -30.39
CA PRO A 223 -9.79 17.68 -29.48
C PRO A 223 -10.27 16.27 -29.07
N ALA A 224 -10.19 15.28 -29.97
CA ALA A 224 -10.61 13.92 -29.64
C ALA A 224 -9.64 13.26 -28.65
N ALA A 225 -8.33 13.43 -28.85
CA ALA A 225 -7.31 12.98 -27.90
C ALA A 225 -7.40 13.68 -26.54
N CYS A 226 -7.58 15.00 -26.51
CA CYS A 226 -7.76 15.77 -25.27
C CYS A 226 -8.98 15.28 -24.47
N ARG A 227 -10.11 15.05 -25.14
CA ARG A 227 -11.30 14.49 -24.48
C ARG A 227 -11.08 13.06 -24.02
N ALA A 228 -10.35 12.23 -24.78
CA ALA A 228 -10.04 10.86 -24.36
C ALA A 228 -9.20 10.82 -23.09
N LEU A 229 -8.20 11.70 -22.98
CA LEU A 229 -7.40 11.87 -21.76
C LEU A 229 -8.28 12.40 -20.61
N ALA A 230 -9.10 13.41 -20.84
CA ALA A 230 -9.97 13.98 -19.81
C ALA A 230 -10.96 12.93 -19.27
N ARG A 231 -11.54 12.08 -20.14
CA ARG A 231 -12.38 10.96 -19.71
C ARG A 231 -11.61 9.95 -18.88
N ALA A 232 -10.38 9.61 -19.27
CA ALA A 232 -9.52 8.72 -18.49
C ALA A 232 -9.23 9.29 -17.09
N MET A 233 -8.89 10.58 -17.00
CA MET A 233 -8.64 11.29 -15.75
C MET A 233 -9.88 11.30 -14.84
N VAL A 234 -11.04 11.69 -15.38
CA VAL A 234 -12.30 11.75 -14.62
C VAL A 234 -12.74 10.37 -14.16
N ALA A 235 -12.68 9.35 -15.03
CA ALA A 235 -13.04 7.98 -14.69
C ALA A 235 -12.12 7.42 -13.59
N GLN A 236 -10.81 7.67 -13.68
CA GLN A 236 -9.87 7.22 -12.66
C GLN A 236 -10.14 7.89 -11.30
N LEU A 237 -10.33 9.21 -11.29
CA LEU A 237 -10.63 9.95 -10.07
C LEU A 237 -11.94 9.48 -9.43
N ALA A 238 -13.00 9.28 -10.22
CA ALA A 238 -14.29 8.78 -9.74
C ALA A 238 -14.26 7.34 -9.22
N THR A 239 -13.35 6.51 -9.75
CA THR A 239 -13.20 5.11 -9.31
C THR A 239 -12.50 5.02 -7.95
N PHE A 240 -11.52 5.88 -7.69
CA PHE A 240 -10.68 5.79 -6.48
C PHE A 240 -11.10 6.69 -5.32
N HIS A 241 -11.90 7.73 -5.58
CA HIS A 241 -12.41 8.65 -4.56
C HIS A 241 -13.91 8.53 -4.48
N ALA A 242 -14.47 8.64 -3.29
CA ALA A 242 -15.92 8.60 -3.12
C ALA A 242 -16.57 9.97 -3.41
N PRO A 243 -17.88 10.02 -3.70
CA PRO A 243 -18.59 11.26 -4.00
C PRO A 243 -18.57 12.29 -2.85
N ASP A 244 -18.41 11.84 -1.60
CA ASP A 244 -18.31 12.74 -0.43
C ASP A 244 -16.91 13.39 -0.32
N ASP A 245 -15.88 12.79 -0.92
CA ASP A 245 -14.51 13.31 -0.88
C ASP A 245 -14.16 14.10 -2.15
N LEU A 246 -14.81 13.78 -3.27
CA LEU A 246 -14.57 14.38 -4.58
C LEU A 246 -15.89 14.61 -5.34
N LEU A 247 -16.13 15.86 -5.72
CA LEU A 247 -17.21 16.27 -6.60
C LEU A 247 -16.66 16.62 -7.99
N ILE A 248 -17.44 16.34 -9.03
CA ILE A 248 -17.10 16.64 -10.42
C ILE A 248 -18.22 17.47 -11.04
N ALA A 249 -17.90 18.67 -11.52
CA ALA A 249 -18.81 19.52 -12.25
C ALA A 249 -18.36 19.65 -13.72
N LEU A 250 -19.32 19.75 -14.63
CA LEU A 250 -19.06 19.82 -16.07
C LEU A 250 -19.65 21.10 -16.66
N VAL A 251 -18.79 21.87 -17.33
CA VAL A 251 -19.16 23.06 -18.11
C VAL A 251 -19.05 22.69 -19.59
N THR A 252 -20.17 22.33 -20.20
CA THR A 252 -20.23 21.82 -21.57
C THR A 252 -21.32 22.51 -22.39
N ALA A 253 -20.99 22.92 -23.60
CA ALA A 253 -21.95 23.53 -24.53
C ALA A 253 -21.95 22.85 -25.91
N GLY A 254 -23.02 23.07 -26.67
CA GLY A 254 -23.15 22.56 -28.04
C GLY A 254 -22.96 21.04 -28.15
N ARG A 255 -22.10 20.62 -29.09
CA ARG A 255 -21.83 19.20 -29.38
C ARG A 255 -21.05 18.49 -28.27
N ALA A 256 -20.27 19.21 -27.46
CA ALA A 256 -19.50 18.62 -26.36
C ALA A 256 -20.42 17.95 -25.31
N LYS A 257 -21.68 18.39 -25.18
CA LYS A 257 -22.66 17.75 -24.29
C LYS A 257 -22.84 16.26 -24.59
N VAL A 258 -22.81 15.88 -25.86
CA VAL A 258 -22.96 14.47 -26.30
C VAL A 258 -21.75 13.65 -25.85
N ASP A 259 -20.54 14.20 -25.99
CA ASP A 259 -19.29 13.54 -25.59
C ASP A 259 -19.18 13.31 -24.06
N TRP A 260 -19.95 14.07 -23.27
CA TRP A 260 -19.98 14.03 -21.80
C TRP A 260 -21.27 13.42 -21.23
N GLU A 261 -22.18 12.91 -22.06
CA GLU A 261 -23.45 12.33 -21.60
C GLU A 261 -23.26 11.20 -20.60
N TRP A 262 -22.21 10.40 -20.76
CA TRP A 262 -21.87 9.29 -19.88
C TRP A 262 -21.69 9.71 -18.41
N ALA A 263 -21.25 10.94 -18.16
CA ALA A 263 -20.98 11.45 -16.82
C ALA A 263 -22.26 11.66 -15.99
N LYS A 264 -23.44 11.72 -16.63
CA LYS A 264 -24.74 11.82 -15.93
C LYS A 264 -25.02 10.66 -14.97
N TRP A 265 -24.35 9.53 -15.18
CA TRP A 265 -24.45 8.33 -14.36
C TRP A 265 -23.54 8.38 -13.12
N LEU A 266 -22.48 9.20 -13.12
CA LEU A 266 -21.54 9.26 -12.01
C LEU A 266 -22.20 9.83 -10.75
N PRO A 267 -22.01 9.20 -9.58
CA PRO A 267 -22.49 9.77 -8.31
C PRO A 267 -21.76 11.07 -7.95
N HIS A 268 -20.52 11.26 -8.41
CA HIS A 268 -19.71 12.48 -8.17
C HIS A 268 -20.23 13.72 -8.87
N VAL A 269 -21.06 13.57 -9.91
CA VAL A 269 -21.68 14.67 -10.66
C VAL A 269 -23.01 15.09 -10.03
N GLN A 270 -23.47 14.39 -8.99
CA GLN A 270 -24.71 14.70 -8.29
C GLN A 270 -24.46 15.75 -7.22
N HIS A 271 -25.34 16.74 -7.16
CA HIS A 271 -25.30 17.74 -6.10
C HIS A 271 -25.65 17.10 -4.75
N PRO A 272 -24.90 17.39 -3.68
CA PRO A 272 -25.10 16.72 -2.38
C PRO A 272 -26.47 17.01 -1.74
N SER A 273 -27.00 18.22 -1.90
CA SER A 273 -28.23 18.67 -1.22
C SER A 273 -29.40 19.04 -2.13
N ARG A 274 -29.20 19.16 -3.45
CA ARG A 274 -30.22 19.66 -4.38
C ARG A 274 -30.77 18.52 -5.20
N ILE A 275 -32.07 18.49 -5.37
CA ILE A 275 -32.82 17.42 -6.03
C ILE A 275 -33.62 18.05 -7.16
N ASP A 276 -33.61 17.42 -8.33
CA ASP A 276 -34.47 17.70 -9.47
C ASP A 276 -35.60 16.64 -9.57
N GLY A 277 -36.49 16.76 -10.56
CA GLY A 277 -37.60 15.81 -10.74
C GLY A 277 -37.18 14.37 -11.04
N ALA A 278 -35.92 14.10 -11.34
CA ALA A 278 -35.37 12.78 -11.67
C ALA A 278 -34.38 12.23 -10.61
N GLY A 279 -34.12 12.97 -9.52
CA GLY A 279 -33.22 12.58 -8.45
C GLY A 279 -32.25 13.71 -8.05
N PRO A 280 -31.09 13.41 -7.45
CA PRO A 280 -30.08 14.42 -7.17
C PRO A 280 -29.70 15.21 -8.42
N MET A 281 -29.73 16.54 -8.32
CA MET A 281 -29.49 17.44 -9.44
C MET A 281 -28.07 17.23 -9.99
N ARG A 282 -27.94 17.11 -11.31
CA ARG A 282 -26.64 16.92 -11.96
C ARG A 282 -25.91 18.25 -12.14
N MET A 283 -24.65 18.30 -11.76
CA MET A 283 -23.76 19.47 -11.89
C MET A 283 -23.20 19.59 -13.30
N MET A 284 -24.09 19.67 -14.29
CA MET A 284 -23.76 19.86 -15.71
C MET A 284 -24.44 21.13 -16.20
N ALA A 285 -23.66 22.11 -16.65
CA ALA A 285 -24.14 23.40 -17.11
C ALA A 285 -23.43 23.84 -18.38
N SER A 286 -23.94 24.88 -19.05
CA SER A 286 -23.30 25.46 -20.24
C SER A 286 -22.34 26.60 -19.94
N SER A 287 -22.35 27.15 -18.71
CA SER A 287 -21.46 28.24 -18.30
C SER A 287 -20.85 28.01 -16.92
N LEU A 288 -19.62 28.49 -16.72
CA LEU A 288 -18.91 28.38 -15.45
C LEU A 288 -19.63 29.15 -14.33
N ALA A 289 -20.14 30.34 -14.64
CA ALA A 289 -20.97 31.13 -13.73
C ALA A 289 -22.23 30.39 -13.23
N GLN A 290 -22.80 29.48 -14.03
CA GLN A 290 -23.90 28.64 -13.57
C GLN A 290 -23.42 27.56 -12.59
N ILE A 291 -22.27 26.93 -12.85
CA ILE A 291 -21.67 25.97 -11.91
C ILE A 291 -21.29 26.64 -10.58
N GLU A 292 -20.71 27.84 -10.60
CA GLU A 292 -20.40 28.58 -9.36
C GLU A 292 -21.66 28.86 -8.53
N ARG A 293 -22.78 29.25 -9.17
CA ARG A 293 -24.05 29.45 -8.47
C ARG A 293 -24.63 28.16 -7.89
N LEU A 294 -24.42 27.02 -8.57
CA LEU A 294 -24.84 25.72 -8.06
C LEU A 294 -23.99 25.31 -6.85
N LEU A 295 -22.67 25.51 -6.95
CA LEU A 295 -21.69 25.17 -5.91
C LEU A 295 -21.50 26.27 -4.85
N GLY A 296 -22.36 27.30 -4.84
CA GLY A 296 -22.14 28.50 -4.03
C GLY A 296 -21.97 28.22 -2.54
N ASP A 297 -22.68 27.23 -2.01
CA ASP A 297 -22.59 26.82 -0.60
C ASP A 297 -21.25 26.11 -0.32
N GLN A 298 -20.74 25.34 -1.28
CA GLN A 298 -19.48 24.60 -1.17
C GLN A 298 -18.26 25.49 -1.42
N LEU A 299 -18.39 26.61 -2.12
CA LEU A 299 -17.29 27.51 -2.48
C LEU A 299 -17.08 28.67 -1.50
N ARG A 300 -18.13 29.13 -0.82
CA ARG A 300 -18.14 30.39 -0.05
C ARG A 300 -17.03 30.52 1.01
N ASP A 301 -16.77 29.45 1.76
CA ASP A 301 -15.83 29.48 2.90
C ASP A 301 -14.44 28.94 2.55
N ARG A 302 -14.13 28.80 1.26
CA ARG A 302 -12.83 28.27 0.82
C ARG A 302 -11.79 29.37 0.80
N PRO A 303 -10.59 29.16 1.38
CA PRO A 303 -9.48 30.07 1.21
C PRO A 303 -8.96 30.03 -0.24
N ARG A 304 -8.14 31.02 -0.60
CA ARG A 304 -7.44 31.06 -1.89
C ARG A 304 -6.58 29.81 -2.10
N PHE A 305 -6.34 29.49 -3.37
CA PHE A 305 -5.54 28.33 -3.75
C PHE A 305 -4.13 28.36 -3.15
N ALA A 306 -3.77 27.23 -2.54
CA ALA A 306 -2.41 26.91 -2.14
C ALA A 306 -2.05 25.50 -2.64
N ARG A 307 -0.83 25.35 -3.17
CA ARG A 307 -0.38 24.09 -3.79
C ARG A 307 -0.39 22.96 -2.77
N ASN A 308 -1.00 21.83 -3.15
CA ASN A 308 -1.12 20.65 -2.31
C ASN A 308 -1.83 20.89 -0.97
N ALA A 309 -2.59 21.98 -0.82
CA ALA A 309 -3.44 22.16 0.35
C ALA A 309 -4.52 21.07 0.39
N HIS A 310 -4.88 20.64 1.60
CA HIS A 310 -6.06 19.82 1.81
C HIS A 310 -7.29 20.72 1.74
N PRO A 311 -8.45 20.20 1.30
CA PRO A 311 -9.69 20.95 1.42
C PRO A 311 -9.94 21.31 2.90
N PRO A 312 -10.54 22.48 3.18
CA PRO A 312 -10.81 22.91 4.54
C PRO A 312 -11.86 22.01 5.21
N GLY A 313 -11.57 21.52 6.42
CA GLY A 313 -12.47 20.64 7.17
C GLY A 313 -12.77 19.33 6.44
N GLU A 314 -14.05 18.96 6.39
CA GLU A 314 -14.55 17.78 5.67
C GLU A 314 -15.11 18.13 4.28
N ALA A 315 -14.76 19.29 3.72
CA ALA A 315 -15.26 19.68 2.41
C ALA A 315 -14.71 18.76 1.30
N PRO A 316 -15.54 18.39 0.30
CA PRO A 316 -15.07 17.62 -0.83
C PRO A 316 -14.07 18.42 -1.68
N TYR A 317 -13.12 17.74 -2.31
CA TYR A 317 -12.37 18.31 -3.41
C TYR A 317 -13.30 18.48 -4.62
N ILE A 318 -13.15 19.55 -5.39
CA ILE A 318 -14.03 19.84 -6.55
C ILE A 318 -13.16 19.89 -7.80
N LEU A 319 -13.49 19.04 -8.78
CA LEU A 319 -12.96 19.12 -10.13
C LEU A 319 -14.02 19.73 -11.05
N ILE A 320 -13.70 20.82 -11.75
CA ILE A 320 -14.58 21.41 -12.75
C ILE A 320 -13.96 21.21 -14.12
N VAL A 321 -14.62 20.48 -15.00
CA VAL A 321 -14.16 20.24 -16.38
C VAL A 321 -14.86 21.21 -17.33
N ILE A 322 -14.09 21.87 -18.20
CA ILE A 322 -14.56 22.87 -19.16
C ILE A 322 -14.27 22.36 -20.58
N ASP A 323 -15.33 22.14 -21.36
CA ASP A 323 -15.27 21.71 -22.77
C ASP A 323 -16.34 22.42 -23.60
N GLY A 324 -15.93 23.46 -24.31
CA GLY A 324 -16.77 24.33 -25.14
C GLY A 324 -17.74 25.22 -24.37
N GLY A 325 -17.70 25.21 -23.04
CA GLY A 325 -18.57 26.02 -22.19
C GLY A 325 -18.21 27.50 -22.12
N GLU A 326 -19.17 28.34 -21.76
CA GLU A 326 -18.96 29.77 -21.60
C GLU A 326 -18.19 30.08 -20.30
N VAL A 327 -17.09 30.83 -20.44
CA VAL A 327 -16.28 31.36 -19.34
C VAL A 327 -16.17 32.86 -19.52
N SER A 328 -16.75 33.63 -18.60
CA SER A 328 -16.82 35.10 -18.70
C SER A 328 -15.56 35.81 -18.20
N GLY A 329 -14.76 35.14 -17.35
CA GLY A 329 -13.64 35.72 -16.63
C GLY A 329 -14.04 36.49 -15.36
N ALA A 330 -15.34 36.71 -15.15
CA ALA A 330 -15.88 37.37 -13.96
C ALA A 330 -16.20 36.39 -12.82
N GLU A 331 -15.98 35.09 -13.04
CA GLU A 331 -16.17 34.03 -12.07
C GLU A 331 -15.21 34.16 -10.89
N GLN A 332 -15.70 33.91 -9.67
CA GLN A 332 -14.92 34.07 -8.44
C GLN A 332 -13.65 33.21 -8.45
N ILE A 333 -13.76 31.97 -8.93
CA ILE A 333 -12.63 31.03 -9.01
C ILE A 333 -11.50 31.59 -9.90
N ILE A 334 -11.85 32.33 -10.95
CA ILE A 334 -10.87 32.95 -11.85
C ILE A 334 -10.29 34.22 -11.23
N LEU A 335 -11.15 35.09 -10.68
CA LEU A 335 -10.75 36.35 -10.07
C LEU A 335 -9.82 36.18 -8.86
N GLU A 336 -10.03 35.13 -8.06
CA GLU A 336 -9.20 34.82 -6.90
C GLU A 336 -7.91 34.03 -7.24
N GLU A 337 -7.65 33.80 -8.53
CA GLU A 337 -6.56 32.95 -9.03
C GLU A 337 -6.63 31.51 -8.46
N GLY A 338 -7.84 30.99 -8.29
CA GLY A 338 -8.14 29.65 -7.79
C GLY A 338 -8.52 29.60 -6.30
N LEU A 339 -9.27 28.56 -5.94
CA LEU A 339 -9.70 28.27 -4.56
C LEU A 339 -9.07 26.98 -4.04
N ALA A 340 -8.88 26.88 -2.73
CA ALA A 340 -8.37 25.67 -2.09
C ALA A 340 -9.35 24.49 -2.27
N GLY A 341 -8.82 23.33 -2.63
CA GLY A 341 -9.64 22.15 -2.87
C GLY A 341 -10.48 22.22 -4.16
N VAL A 342 -10.17 23.13 -5.07
CA VAL A 342 -10.82 23.25 -6.39
C VAL A 342 -9.74 23.19 -7.47
N ALA A 343 -9.95 22.36 -8.49
CA ALA A 343 -9.14 22.34 -9.71
C ALA A 343 -10.04 22.48 -10.95
N LEU A 344 -9.57 23.29 -11.90
CA LEU A 344 -10.20 23.43 -13.21
C LEU A 344 -9.45 22.56 -14.24
N LEU A 345 -10.16 21.76 -15.03
CA LEU A 345 -9.62 21.03 -16.18
C LEU A 345 -10.19 21.64 -17.45
N ASP A 346 -9.37 22.35 -18.22
CA ASP A 346 -9.79 23.12 -19.39
C ASP A 346 -9.29 22.49 -20.68
N LEU A 347 -10.23 22.09 -21.53
CA LEU A 347 -9.97 21.54 -22.87
C LEU A 347 -10.16 22.58 -23.98
N SER A 348 -10.60 23.79 -23.63
CA SER A 348 -10.98 24.85 -24.58
C SER A 348 -10.01 26.03 -24.60
N ALA A 349 -8.94 25.96 -23.81
CA ALA A 349 -7.98 27.05 -23.59
C ALA A 349 -8.64 28.38 -23.16
N SER A 350 -9.77 28.27 -22.45
CA SER A 350 -10.59 29.38 -21.97
C SER A 350 -9.99 30.10 -20.75
N LEU A 351 -9.15 29.41 -19.96
CA LEU A 351 -8.60 29.92 -18.70
C LEU A 351 -7.30 30.73 -18.84
N GLY A 352 -6.64 30.67 -20.01
CA GLY A 352 -5.48 31.49 -20.41
C GLY A 352 -4.44 31.80 -19.31
N ALA A 353 -4.62 32.94 -18.63
CA ALA A 353 -3.71 33.44 -17.61
C ALA A 353 -3.63 32.57 -16.35
N LEU A 354 -4.74 31.93 -15.95
CA LEU A 354 -4.77 31.10 -14.75
C LEU A 354 -3.92 29.83 -14.94
N THR A 355 -4.07 29.17 -16.09
CA THR A 355 -3.32 27.97 -16.45
C THR A 355 -1.82 28.24 -16.54
N SER A 356 -1.43 29.39 -17.10
CA SER A 356 -0.01 29.75 -17.24
C SER A 356 0.66 30.15 -15.92
N ARG A 357 -0.05 30.81 -14.99
CA ARG A 357 0.54 31.29 -13.72
C ARG A 357 0.51 30.27 -12.59
N ARG A 358 -0.61 29.57 -12.42
CA ARG A 358 -0.85 28.66 -11.28
C ARG A 358 -1.27 27.26 -11.71
N GLY A 359 -1.18 26.96 -13.00
CA GLY A 359 -1.63 25.71 -13.56
C GLY A 359 -0.52 24.82 -14.14
N LEU A 360 -0.98 23.80 -14.85
CA LEU A 360 -0.19 22.89 -15.68
C LEU A 360 -0.80 22.92 -17.09
N GLN A 361 0.03 23.11 -18.11
CA GLN A 361 -0.43 23.00 -19.50
C GLN A 361 0.17 21.73 -20.11
N LEU A 362 -0.70 20.82 -20.49
CA LEU A 362 -0.39 19.58 -21.19
C LEU A 362 -0.66 19.79 -22.68
N ASP A 363 0.24 19.30 -23.52
CA ASP A 363 0.11 19.33 -24.97
C ASP A 363 0.16 17.92 -25.53
N ILE A 364 -0.79 17.57 -26.39
CA ILE A 364 -0.87 16.27 -27.05
C ILE A 364 -0.56 16.46 -28.53
N GLU A 365 0.55 15.87 -28.98
CA GLU A 365 0.96 15.85 -30.37
C GLU A 365 1.05 14.40 -30.85
N GLY A 366 0.12 14.01 -31.72
CA GLY A 366 0.03 12.63 -32.21
C GLY A 366 -0.18 11.62 -31.08
N ALA A 367 0.83 10.79 -30.81
CA ALA A 367 0.82 9.76 -29.78
C ALA A 367 1.67 10.10 -28.55
N GLU A 368 2.15 11.35 -28.45
CA GLU A 368 2.95 11.81 -27.32
C GLU A 368 2.24 12.93 -26.55
N ILE A 369 2.46 12.97 -25.25
CA ILE A 369 2.04 14.05 -24.36
C ILE A 369 3.26 14.71 -23.74
N GLY A 370 3.22 16.04 -23.69
CA GLY A 370 4.24 16.85 -23.05
C GLY A 370 3.64 17.90 -22.12
N ALA A 371 4.49 18.50 -21.31
CA ALA A 371 4.15 19.64 -20.48
C ALA A 371 4.84 20.89 -21.02
N ARG A 372 4.10 21.99 -21.08
CA ARG A 372 4.65 23.28 -21.48
C ARG A 372 5.32 23.95 -20.28
N GLY A 373 6.65 24.08 -20.37
CA GLY A 373 7.47 24.85 -19.44
C GLY A 373 7.94 26.18 -20.05
N ALA A 374 8.80 26.89 -19.32
CA ALA A 374 9.37 28.16 -19.79
C ALA A 374 10.27 28.01 -21.03
N ALA A 375 10.88 26.83 -21.21
CA ALA A 375 11.81 26.54 -22.31
C ALA A 375 11.16 25.89 -23.54
N GLY A 376 9.83 25.66 -23.52
CA GLY A 376 9.11 24.94 -24.55
C GLY A 376 8.32 23.75 -24.01
N ILE A 377 7.92 22.84 -24.90
CA ILE A 377 7.18 21.62 -24.56
C ILE A 377 8.17 20.48 -24.35
N GLU A 378 8.08 19.81 -23.20
CA GLU A 378 8.86 18.61 -22.90
C GLU A 378 7.94 17.39 -22.97
N PHE A 379 8.14 16.54 -23.97
CA PHE A 379 7.40 15.28 -24.14
C PHE A 379 7.94 14.21 -23.21
N PHE A 380 7.03 13.49 -22.54
CA PHE A 380 7.42 12.51 -21.51
C PHE A 380 6.65 11.18 -21.58
N GLY A 381 5.78 10.96 -22.55
CA GLY A 381 5.12 9.66 -22.68
C GLY A 381 3.96 9.61 -23.65
N ALA A 382 3.28 8.47 -23.71
CA ALA A 382 2.07 8.25 -24.49
C ALA A 382 0.82 8.52 -23.62
N PRO A 383 -0.08 9.42 -24.05
CA PRO A 383 -1.25 9.80 -23.25
C PRO A 383 -2.17 8.60 -23.01
N ASP A 384 -2.73 8.55 -21.81
CA ASP A 384 -3.83 7.65 -21.52
C ASP A 384 -5.08 8.11 -22.26
N ALA A 385 -5.88 7.15 -22.74
CA ALA A 385 -7.10 7.43 -23.48
C ALA A 385 -8.21 6.50 -23.01
N LEU A 386 -9.42 7.05 -22.92
CA LEU A 386 -10.64 6.28 -22.69
C LEU A 386 -11.69 6.70 -23.71
N THR A 387 -12.35 5.74 -24.35
CA THR A 387 -13.48 6.02 -25.25
C THR A 387 -14.72 6.45 -24.45
N ALA A 388 -15.69 7.08 -25.12
CA ALA A 388 -16.95 7.43 -24.46
C ALA A 388 -17.72 6.19 -23.94
N VAL A 389 -17.64 5.07 -24.68
CA VAL A 389 -18.32 3.81 -24.31
C VAL A 389 -17.67 3.16 -23.08
N GLU A 390 -16.35 3.14 -23.02
CA GLU A 390 -15.63 2.62 -21.84
C GLU A 390 -15.89 3.51 -20.62
N ALA A 391 -15.89 4.83 -20.80
CA ALA A 391 -16.22 5.78 -19.72
C ALA A 391 -17.66 5.59 -19.21
N GLU A 392 -18.62 5.37 -20.11
CA GLU A 392 -20.01 5.04 -19.73
C GLU A 392 -20.12 3.73 -18.96
N THR A 393 -19.33 2.72 -19.34
CA THR A 393 -19.29 1.44 -18.64
C THR A 393 -18.82 1.60 -17.20
N VAL A 394 -17.74 2.37 -16.99
CA VAL A 394 -17.26 2.71 -15.64
C VAL A 394 -18.34 3.49 -14.87
N ALA A 395 -18.92 4.52 -15.48
CA ALA A 395 -19.90 5.37 -14.81
C ALA A 395 -21.19 4.61 -14.43
N ARG A 396 -21.68 3.71 -15.29
CA ARG A 396 -22.83 2.84 -14.99
C ARG A 396 -22.53 1.81 -13.92
N THR A 397 -21.28 1.32 -13.85
CA THR A 397 -20.85 0.42 -12.78
C THR A 397 -20.83 1.14 -11.43
N LEU A 398 -20.41 2.41 -11.41
CA LEU A 398 -20.39 3.24 -10.19
C LEU A 398 -21.76 3.79 -9.80
N ALA A 399 -22.67 3.97 -10.76
CA ALA A 399 -23.96 4.63 -10.57
C ALA A 399 -24.82 4.11 -9.40
N PRO A 400 -24.87 2.80 -9.09
CA PRO A 400 -25.66 2.29 -7.97
C PRO A 400 -25.08 2.63 -6.61
N TYR A 401 -23.75 2.78 -6.48
CA TYR A 401 -23.11 2.89 -5.17
C TYR A 401 -23.36 4.25 -4.51
N ARG A 402 -23.68 4.23 -3.22
CA ARG A 402 -23.72 5.40 -2.34
C ARG A 402 -22.98 5.06 -1.06
N LEU A 403 -22.38 6.04 -0.40
CA LEU A 403 -21.85 5.80 0.93
C LEU A 403 -23.00 5.60 1.91
N GLY A 404 -22.87 4.58 2.76
CA GLY A 404 -23.77 4.44 3.90
C GLY A 404 -23.60 5.63 4.85
N ALA A 405 -24.69 6.11 5.44
CA ALA A 405 -24.65 7.21 6.38
C ALA A 405 -23.69 6.92 7.56
N PRO A 406 -22.97 7.94 8.08
CA PRO A 406 -22.06 7.80 9.21
C PRO A 406 -22.75 7.50 10.57
N ASP A 407 -24.07 7.33 10.61
CA ASP A 407 -24.84 7.01 11.84
C ASP A 407 -24.67 5.57 12.36
N ALA A 408 -23.76 4.79 11.77
CA ALA A 408 -23.21 3.63 12.46
C ALA A 408 -22.01 4.11 13.29
N PRO A 409 -22.13 4.23 14.63
CA PRO A 409 -21.04 4.73 15.46
C PRO A 409 -19.75 3.96 15.18
N ALA A 410 -18.71 4.75 14.95
CA ALA A 410 -17.38 4.31 14.62
C ALA A 410 -16.73 3.59 15.81
N ASP A 411 -16.82 2.27 15.86
CA ASP A 411 -15.91 1.44 16.67
C ASP A 411 -14.84 0.85 15.75
N ASN A 412 -13.81 1.65 15.48
CA ASN A 412 -12.58 1.23 14.80
C ASN A 412 -11.73 0.36 15.75
N GLU A 413 -12.21 -0.84 16.09
CA GLU A 413 -11.41 -1.96 16.63
C GLU A 413 -12.33 -3.19 16.75
N PRO A 414 -12.16 -4.25 15.95
CA PRO A 414 -13.03 -5.44 16.02
C PRO A 414 -12.96 -6.17 17.37
N LEU A 415 -11.96 -5.89 18.21
CA LEU A 415 -11.84 -6.38 19.59
C LEU A 415 -12.64 -5.55 20.62
N LEU A 416 -12.93 -4.28 20.32
CA LEU A 416 -13.63 -3.35 21.22
C LEU A 416 -15.07 -3.07 20.79
N ALA A 417 -15.46 -3.47 19.58
CA ALA A 417 -16.85 -3.51 19.15
C ALA A 417 -17.65 -4.37 20.14
N ASN A 418 -18.42 -3.71 21.00
CA ASN A 418 -19.45 -4.35 21.81
C ASN A 418 -20.60 -4.76 20.88
N THR A 419 -20.34 -5.70 19.96
CA THR A 419 -21.39 -6.41 19.26
C THR A 419 -22.31 -6.98 20.34
N GLY A 420 -23.53 -6.44 20.42
CA GLY A 420 -24.53 -6.91 21.36
C GLY A 420 -24.68 -8.43 21.21
N LEU A 421 -24.99 -9.12 22.31
CA LEU A 421 -25.16 -10.58 22.29
C LEU A 421 -26.13 -11.03 21.18
N LEU A 422 -27.15 -10.23 20.87
CA LEU A 422 -28.10 -10.49 19.79
C LEU A 422 -27.43 -10.51 18.40
N GLY A 423 -26.55 -9.55 18.13
CA GLY A 423 -25.77 -9.50 16.89
C GLY A 423 -24.82 -10.69 16.74
N LEU A 424 -24.17 -11.13 17.83
CA LEU A 424 -23.32 -12.34 17.83
C LEU A 424 -24.13 -13.63 17.61
N LEU A 425 -25.41 -13.63 17.99
CA LEU A 425 -26.31 -14.77 17.85
C LEU A 425 -27.03 -14.80 16.49
N GLY A 426 -26.86 -13.76 15.66
CA GLY A 426 -27.63 -13.57 14.44
C GLY A 426 -29.13 -13.39 14.72
N LEU A 427 -29.47 -12.84 15.88
CA LEU A 427 -30.84 -12.54 16.27
C LEU A 427 -31.20 -11.09 15.92
N PRO A 428 -32.47 -10.80 15.61
CA PRO A 428 -32.93 -9.43 15.41
C PRO A 428 -32.61 -8.56 16.63
N GLU A 429 -32.28 -7.28 16.39
CA GLU A 429 -32.04 -6.32 17.48
C GLU A 429 -33.33 -5.95 18.24
N ASP A 430 -34.49 -6.10 17.60
CA ASP A 430 -35.80 -5.92 18.23
C ASP A 430 -36.23 -7.19 19.01
N PRO A 431 -36.35 -7.14 20.36
CA PRO A 431 -36.76 -8.28 21.17
C PRO A 431 -38.19 -8.76 20.87
N HIS A 432 -39.05 -7.91 20.32
CA HIS A 432 -40.43 -8.25 20.01
C HIS A 432 -40.59 -9.06 18.72
N ALA A 433 -39.56 -9.07 17.87
CA ALA A 433 -39.50 -9.85 16.64
C ALA A 433 -38.92 -11.27 16.83
N PHE A 434 -38.59 -11.67 18.06
CA PHE A 434 -37.94 -12.95 18.36
C PHE A 434 -38.93 -14.13 18.39
N ASP A 435 -38.80 -15.06 17.43
CA ASP A 435 -39.56 -16.32 17.42
C ASP A 435 -38.83 -17.45 18.16
N VAL A 436 -39.39 -17.86 19.30
CA VAL A 436 -38.88 -18.94 20.15
C VAL A 436 -38.89 -20.29 19.45
N ALA A 437 -39.91 -20.59 18.64
CA ALA A 437 -40.05 -21.87 17.95
C ALA A 437 -38.95 -22.05 16.89
N GLN A 438 -38.63 -20.97 16.17
CA GLN A 438 -37.53 -20.95 15.21
C GLN A 438 -36.16 -21.06 15.90
N ALA A 439 -35.97 -20.35 17.02
CA ALA A 439 -34.70 -20.34 17.75
C ALA A 439 -34.34 -21.71 18.38
N TRP A 440 -35.34 -22.50 18.77
CA TRP A 440 -35.19 -23.81 19.43
C TRP A 440 -35.32 -25.02 18.52
N ARG A 441 -35.31 -24.80 17.20
CA ARG A 441 -35.32 -25.91 16.23
C ARG A 441 -34.20 -26.93 16.53
N PRO A 442 -34.44 -28.24 16.29
CA PRO A 442 -33.43 -29.27 16.48
C PRO A 442 -32.15 -28.93 15.72
N ARG A 443 -31.03 -28.85 16.42
CA ARG A 443 -29.71 -28.60 15.83
C ARG A 443 -28.99 -29.91 15.50
N PRO A 444 -28.19 -29.95 14.43
CA PRO A 444 -27.26 -31.04 14.15
C PRO A 444 -26.35 -31.32 15.35
N LEU A 445 -25.89 -32.56 15.51
CA LEU A 445 -25.02 -32.98 16.63
C LEU A 445 -23.78 -32.09 16.79
N ARG A 446 -23.20 -31.64 15.68
CA ARG A 446 -22.05 -30.72 15.65
C ARG A 446 -22.34 -29.36 16.31
N ASP A 447 -23.55 -28.84 16.17
CA ASP A 447 -23.93 -27.50 16.62
C ASP A 447 -24.64 -27.50 17.98
N ARG A 448 -24.79 -28.68 18.59
CA ARG A 448 -25.28 -28.81 19.96
C ARG A 448 -24.24 -28.28 20.94
N LEU A 449 -24.71 -27.52 21.93
CA LEU A 449 -23.89 -26.96 23.02
C LEU A 449 -22.72 -26.07 22.54
N ARG A 450 -22.83 -25.54 21.32
CA ARG A 450 -21.85 -24.63 20.71
C ARG A 450 -22.41 -23.23 20.62
N VAL A 451 -21.64 -22.26 21.11
CA VAL A 451 -22.10 -20.91 21.45
C VAL A 451 -21.05 -19.88 21.05
N PRO A 452 -21.30 -18.93 20.13
CA PRO A 452 -20.45 -17.75 20.00
C PRO A 452 -20.39 -16.94 21.29
N ILE A 453 -19.17 -16.60 21.71
CA ILE A 453 -18.87 -15.81 22.92
C ILE A 453 -18.24 -14.45 22.58
N GLY A 454 -17.74 -14.26 21.35
CA GLY A 454 -17.15 -13.00 20.92
C GLY A 454 -16.62 -13.04 19.48
N LEU A 455 -15.90 -11.98 19.10
CA LEU A 455 -15.17 -11.89 17.84
C LEU A 455 -13.66 -12.01 18.13
N GLY A 456 -12.95 -12.70 17.24
CA GLY A 456 -11.50 -12.76 17.24
C GLY A 456 -10.89 -11.53 16.58
N GLU A 457 -9.56 -11.44 16.62
CA GLU A 457 -8.78 -10.31 16.12
C GLU A 457 -9.05 -9.94 14.64
N PHE A 458 -9.47 -10.92 13.83
CA PHE A 458 -9.79 -10.73 12.41
C PHE A 458 -11.30 -10.74 12.11
N GLY A 459 -12.14 -10.56 13.14
CA GLY A 459 -13.60 -10.50 13.02
C GLY A 459 -14.31 -11.85 12.88
N GLN A 460 -13.60 -12.97 13.02
CA GLN A 460 -14.19 -14.32 13.06
C GLN A 460 -14.91 -14.56 14.39
N LEU A 461 -16.02 -15.30 14.37
CA LEU A 461 -16.72 -15.69 15.59
C LEU A 461 -15.88 -16.67 16.42
N VAL A 462 -15.65 -16.34 17.69
CA VAL A 462 -15.08 -17.23 18.69
C VAL A 462 -16.23 -17.97 19.35
N GLU A 463 -16.23 -19.29 19.24
CA GLU A 463 -17.28 -20.15 19.77
C GLU A 463 -16.75 -21.03 20.89
N LEU A 464 -17.56 -21.20 21.93
CA LEU A 464 -17.34 -22.14 23.02
C LEU A 464 -18.18 -23.39 22.78
N ASP A 465 -17.55 -24.56 22.83
CA ASP A 465 -18.17 -25.85 22.61
C ASP A 465 -17.94 -26.76 23.82
N ILE A 466 -18.96 -26.91 24.66
CA ILE A 466 -18.85 -27.65 25.93
C ILE A 466 -19.19 -29.14 25.80
N LYS A 467 -19.24 -29.68 24.58
CA LYS A 467 -19.38 -31.12 24.38
C LYS A 467 -18.12 -31.86 24.86
N GLU A 468 -18.27 -33.16 25.11
CA GLU A 468 -17.12 -34.04 25.36
C GLU A 468 -16.18 -34.07 24.14
N ALA A 469 -14.89 -34.29 24.39
CA ALA A 469 -13.89 -34.37 23.33
C ALA A 469 -14.22 -35.48 22.31
N ALA A 470 -14.82 -36.59 22.75
CA ALA A 470 -15.30 -37.68 21.89
C ALA A 470 -16.42 -37.25 20.92
N GLN A 471 -17.11 -36.15 21.21
CA GLN A 471 -18.15 -35.55 20.36
C GLN A 471 -17.66 -34.28 19.63
N GLY A 472 -16.33 -34.06 19.60
CA GLY A 472 -15.68 -32.94 18.92
C GLY A 472 -15.76 -31.59 19.66
N GLY A 473 -16.09 -31.59 20.95
CA GLY A 473 -16.10 -30.39 21.79
C GLY A 473 -14.80 -30.15 22.55
N MET A 474 -14.75 -29.06 23.32
CA MET A 474 -13.58 -28.63 24.11
C MET A 474 -13.48 -29.33 25.47
N GLY A 475 -14.44 -30.20 25.80
CA GLY A 475 -14.53 -30.90 27.07
C GLY A 475 -15.70 -30.39 27.94
N PRO A 476 -16.23 -31.23 28.84
CA PRO A 476 -17.41 -30.91 29.64
C PRO A 476 -17.14 -29.94 30.80
N HIS A 477 -15.86 -29.67 31.11
CA HIS A 477 -15.44 -28.81 32.21
C HIS A 477 -14.53 -27.70 31.70
N GLY A 478 -14.76 -26.47 32.15
CA GLY A 478 -13.95 -25.31 31.78
C GLY A 478 -13.72 -24.39 32.97
N LEU A 479 -12.54 -23.77 33.04
CA LEU A 479 -12.16 -22.80 34.06
C LEU A 479 -12.02 -21.42 33.41
N CYS A 480 -12.73 -20.42 33.93
CA CYS A 480 -12.57 -19.02 33.52
C CYS A 480 -12.00 -18.21 34.69
N VAL A 481 -10.79 -17.67 34.49
CA VAL A 481 -10.05 -16.85 35.47
C VAL A 481 -9.91 -15.44 34.90
N GLY A 482 -10.15 -14.42 35.72
CA GLY A 482 -9.99 -13.02 35.31
C GLY A 482 -9.96 -12.10 36.54
N ALA A 483 -9.13 -11.07 36.48
CA ALA A 483 -9.02 -10.05 37.53
C ALA A 483 -10.26 -9.14 37.59
N THR A 484 -10.48 -8.43 38.70
CA THR A 484 -11.58 -7.47 38.83
C THR A 484 -11.51 -6.41 37.72
N GLY A 485 -12.61 -6.19 37.00
CA GLY A 485 -12.65 -5.30 35.83
C GLY A 485 -12.40 -5.98 34.48
N SER A 486 -11.95 -7.24 34.44
CA SER A 486 -11.75 -8.02 33.18
C SER A 486 -13.05 -8.52 32.52
N GLY A 487 -14.21 -8.23 33.11
CA GLY A 487 -15.51 -8.66 32.57
C GLY A 487 -15.89 -10.13 32.82
N ASN A 488 -15.20 -10.87 33.70
CA ASN A 488 -15.55 -12.26 34.06
C ASN A 488 -17.02 -12.41 34.49
N THR A 489 -17.54 -11.48 35.29
CA THR A 489 -18.95 -11.45 35.71
C THR A 489 -19.90 -11.26 34.52
N THR A 490 -19.57 -10.37 33.59
CA THR A 490 -20.33 -10.11 32.36
C THR A 490 -20.32 -11.32 31.42
N LEU A 491 -19.17 -11.99 31.30
CA LEU A 491 -19.02 -13.20 30.50
C LEU A 491 -19.83 -14.37 31.08
N ARG A 492 -19.82 -14.56 32.41
CA ARG A 492 -20.67 -15.55 33.11
C ARG A 492 -22.16 -15.24 32.94
N LEU A 493 -22.58 -13.97 33.03
CA LEU A 493 -23.97 -13.57 32.83
C LEU A 493 -24.42 -13.81 31.38
N ARG A 494 -23.62 -13.41 30.38
CA ARG A 494 -23.91 -13.68 28.95
C ARG A 494 -24.04 -15.17 28.65
N HIS A 495 -23.21 -16.01 29.27
CA HIS A 495 -23.34 -17.47 29.17
C HIS A 495 -24.62 -17.99 29.84
N THR A 496 -24.95 -17.52 31.05
CA THR A 496 -26.13 -17.99 31.81
C THR A 496 -27.44 -17.63 31.09
N TYR A 497 -27.55 -16.40 30.55
CA TYR A 497 -28.75 -15.93 29.83
C TYR A 497 -29.08 -16.76 28.59
N ARG A 498 -28.08 -17.24 27.83
CA ARG A 498 -28.33 -18.05 26.62
C ARG A 498 -28.91 -19.43 26.93
N VAL A 499 -28.66 -19.95 28.13
CA VAL A 499 -29.18 -21.27 28.50
C VAL A 499 -30.45 -21.23 29.33
N THR A 500 -30.77 -20.08 29.93
CA THR A 500 -32.09 -19.82 30.53
C THR A 500 -33.10 -19.27 29.52
N SER A 501 -32.70 -18.53 28.48
CA SER A 501 -33.59 -18.12 27.37
C SER A 501 -34.02 -19.28 26.45
N GLY A 502 -33.63 -20.51 26.81
CA GLY A 502 -34.13 -21.79 26.31
C GLY A 502 -35.37 -22.35 27.02
N VAL A 503 -35.98 -21.63 27.98
CA VAL A 503 -37.12 -22.15 28.75
C VAL A 503 -38.15 -21.07 29.10
N ALA A 504 -38.95 -20.62 28.13
CA ALA A 504 -40.26 -20.04 28.41
C ALA A 504 -41.28 -20.32 27.30
N GLY A 505 -42.23 -21.23 27.58
CA GLY A 505 -43.59 -21.18 27.01
C GLY A 505 -43.96 -22.22 25.96
N LEU A 506 -44.39 -23.42 26.37
CA LEU A 506 -45.78 -23.87 26.21
C LEU A 506 -46.00 -25.22 26.94
N ARG A 507 -47.18 -25.35 27.53
CA ARG A 507 -47.70 -26.57 28.15
C ARG A 507 -48.20 -27.49 27.02
N GLU A 508 -48.05 -28.80 27.24
CA GLU A 508 -48.60 -29.93 26.47
C GLU A 508 -47.68 -30.59 25.42
N ARG A 509 -47.55 -31.92 25.61
CA ARG A 509 -46.98 -32.95 24.73
C ARG A 509 -45.44 -33.06 24.63
N LEU A 510 -44.96 -34.01 25.44
CA LEU A 510 -43.88 -34.97 25.17
C LEU A 510 -42.46 -34.46 24.84
N SER A 511 -41.57 -34.72 25.81
CA SER A 511 -40.13 -35.00 25.70
C SER A 511 -39.21 -33.95 25.07
N VAL A 512 -38.87 -32.89 25.84
CA VAL A 512 -37.56 -32.21 25.72
C VAL A 512 -37.00 -31.94 27.12
N ALA A 513 -36.41 -32.97 27.73
CA ALA A 513 -35.33 -32.76 28.69
C ALA A 513 -34.07 -32.41 27.87
N ARG A 514 -33.20 -31.48 28.30
CA ARG A 514 -31.75 -31.67 28.04
C ARG A 514 -30.75 -30.77 28.76
N LEU A 515 -31.09 -29.61 29.33
CA LEU A 515 -30.15 -28.88 30.20
C LEU A 515 -30.82 -28.18 31.40
N CYS A 516 -30.21 -28.33 32.57
CA CYS A 516 -30.56 -27.63 33.81
C CYS A 516 -29.34 -26.84 34.31
N PHE A 517 -29.57 -25.65 34.88
CA PHE A 517 -28.52 -24.78 35.41
C PHE A 517 -28.59 -24.72 36.92
N ALA A 518 -27.47 -25.00 37.58
CA ALA A 518 -27.25 -24.68 38.98
C ALA A 518 -26.21 -23.56 39.04
N LYS A 519 -26.60 -22.39 39.54
CA LYS A 519 -25.69 -21.27 39.77
C LYS A 519 -25.38 -21.19 41.26
N TYR A 520 -24.11 -21.22 41.62
CA TYR A 520 -23.67 -21.06 43.00
C TYR A 520 -22.73 -19.86 43.08
N ASP A 521 -23.15 -18.81 43.78
CA ASP A 521 -22.36 -17.62 44.06
C ASP A 521 -22.15 -17.53 45.59
N PRO A 522 -20.91 -17.55 46.12
CA PRO A 522 -20.66 -17.27 47.54
C PRO A 522 -20.95 -15.78 47.87
N PRO A 523 -21.27 -15.42 49.14
CA PRO A 523 -21.81 -14.10 49.50
C PRO A 523 -20.84 -12.92 49.21
N PRO A 524 -21.36 -11.70 48.91
CA PRO A 524 -20.61 -10.71 48.14
C PRO A 524 -19.86 -9.67 49.00
N ALA A 525 -18.77 -9.14 48.45
CA ALA A 525 -18.43 -7.74 48.64
C ALA A 525 -19.01 -6.95 47.44
N ALA A 526 -20.02 -6.14 47.74
CA ALA A 526 -20.64 -5.09 46.91
C ALA A 526 -21.49 -5.50 45.68
N ASP A 527 -22.80 -5.22 45.83
CA ASP A 527 -23.80 -4.81 44.84
C ASP A 527 -23.88 -5.49 43.48
N THR A 528 -24.66 -6.59 43.42
CA THR A 528 -25.60 -6.80 42.30
C THR A 528 -26.66 -7.84 42.68
N VAL A 529 -27.84 -7.37 43.10
CA VAL A 529 -29.05 -8.21 43.16
C VAL A 529 -29.76 -8.11 41.81
N CYS A 530 -29.54 -9.08 40.92
CA CYS A 530 -30.42 -9.27 39.76
C CYS A 530 -31.55 -10.23 40.14
N ARG A 531 -32.78 -9.72 40.19
CA ARG A 531 -34.00 -10.52 40.32
C ARG A 531 -34.16 -11.45 39.10
N CYS A 532 -33.80 -12.72 39.23
CA CYS A 532 -34.36 -13.80 38.41
C CYS A 532 -35.65 -14.33 39.04
N ARG A 533 -36.70 -13.51 39.12
CA ARG A 533 -38.07 -13.97 39.41
C ARG A 533 -38.92 -13.80 38.15
N GLY A 534 -38.80 -14.78 37.25
CA GLY A 534 -39.54 -14.82 35.98
C GLY A 534 -39.35 -16.16 35.27
N ARG A 535 -40.37 -17.03 35.39
CA ARG A 535 -40.69 -18.27 34.65
C ARG A 535 -39.56 -18.93 33.83
N GLY A 536 -38.92 -19.92 34.45
CA GLY A 536 -38.07 -20.98 33.88
C GLY A 536 -37.53 -21.82 35.06
N ARG A 537 -37.42 -23.16 34.95
CA ARG A 537 -37.09 -24.05 36.11
C ARG A 537 -35.70 -23.74 36.71
N ALA A 538 -35.65 -22.89 37.71
CA ALA A 538 -34.64 -22.90 38.75
C ALA A 538 -35.18 -23.74 39.92
N VAL A 539 -34.52 -24.84 40.28
CA VAL A 539 -34.87 -25.64 41.46
C VAL A 539 -34.19 -25.00 42.66
N GLY A 540 -34.97 -24.67 43.69
CA GLY A 540 -34.59 -23.84 44.83
C GLY A 540 -33.64 -24.49 45.85
N GLU A 541 -33.40 -23.72 46.91
CA GLU A 541 -32.54 -23.97 48.07
C GLU A 541 -32.67 -25.40 48.64
N PHE A 542 -31.54 -26.08 48.79
CA PHE A 542 -31.42 -27.23 49.67
C PHE A 542 -30.52 -26.86 50.86
N SER A 543 -31.13 -26.83 52.04
CA SER A 543 -30.44 -26.94 53.32
C SER A 543 -29.93 -28.37 53.47
N ALA A 544 -28.62 -28.56 53.49
CA ALA A 544 -27.98 -29.81 53.88
C ALA A 544 -26.79 -29.51 54.79
N ARG A 545 -26.87 -30.04 56.02
CA ARG A 545 -25.85 -30.03 57.07
C ARG A 545 -24.48 -30.44 56.54
N TRP A 546 -23.47 -29.62 56.82
CA TRP A 546 -22.07 -29.98 56.68
C TRP A 546 -21.65 -30.94 57.79
N LEU A 547 -21.12 -32.11 57.42
CA LEU A 547 -20.27 -32.92 58.27
C LEU A 547 -18.85 -32.32 58.20
N VAL A 548 -18.37 -31.90 59.37
CA VAL A 548 -17.06 -31.28 59.60
C VAL A 548 -15.95 -32.33 59.50
N GLY A 549 -14.88 -31.97 58.81
CA GLY A 549 -13.56 -32.62 58.82
C GLY A 549 -12.81 -32.10 57.58
N GLY A 550 -11.87 -31.16 57.67
CA GLY A 550 -10.81 -31.00 58.66
C GLY A 550 -9.49 -31.35 57.97
N VAL A 551 -8.46 -30.52 58.18
CA VAL A 551 -7.08 -30.60 57.65
C VAL A 551 -6.93 -30.06 56.22
N GLY A 552 -6.20 -28.99 55.91
CA GLY A 552 -5.20 -28.21 56.64
C GLY A 552 -4.00 -27.96 55.72
N GLY A 553 -3.66 -26.69 55.46
CA GLY A 553 -2.26 -26.29 55.43
C GLY A 553 -1.75 -25.39 54.28
N TRP A 554 -1.23 -24.22 54.71
CA TRP A 554 0.03 -23.54 54.28
C TRP A 554 0.13 -23.04 52.81
N LEU A 555 0.61 -21.85 52.42
CA LEU A 555 1.27 -20.65 52.96
C LEU A 555 0.74 -19.46 52.09
N GLY A 556 0.59 -18.19 52.49
CA GLY A 556 1.49 -17.31 53.23
C GLY A 556 2.13 -16.29 52.29
N ALA A 557 1.64 -15.04 52.24
CA ALA A 557 2.43 -13.81 52.02
C ALA A 557 1.54 -12.55 52.16
N ARG A 558 2.02 -11.59 52.96
CA ARG A 558 1.38 -10.35 53.41
C ARG A 558 1.78 -9.14 52.55
N CYS A 559 1.09 -8.03 52.82
CA CYS A 559 1.48 -6.60 52.84
C CYS A 559 0.75 -5.72 51.82
N ALA A 560 0.39 -4.45 52.08
CA ALA A 560 0.27 -3.61 53.28
C ALA A 560 -0.26 -2.21 52.85
N GLY A 561 -1.00 -1.51 53.73
CA GLY A 561 -1.24 -0.04 53.72
C GLY A 561 -2.37 0.46 52.78
N CYS A 562 -3.29 1.37 53.11
CA CYS A 562 -3.45 2.42 54.14
C CYS A 562 -4.96 2.51 54.53
N ARG A 563 -5.39 2.60 55.80
CA ARG A 563 -5.66 3.83 56.61
C ARG A 563 -6.32 4.97 55.81
N SER A 564 -7.38 5.68 56.20
CA SER A 564 -8.13 5.87 57.46
C SER A 564 -9.24 6.93 57.22
N ALA A 565 -10.10 7.15 58.23
CA ALA A 565 -11.09 8.25 58.43
C ALA A 565 -12.54 7.92 57.99
N VAL A 566 -13.44 7.45 58.87
CA VAL A 566 -14.10 8.07 60.05
C VAL A 566 -15.18 9.10 59.69
N GLY A 567 -16.44 8.66 59.82
CA GLY A 567 -17.48 9.33 60.61
C GLY A 567 -18.35 10.41 59.95
N ARG A 568 -19.66 10.14 59.79
CA ARG A 568 -20.74 10.75 60.61
C ARG A 568 -22.14 10.29 60.16
N GLU A 569 -23.04 10.42 61.13
CA GLU A 569 -24.37 9.87 61.35
C GLU A 569 -25.51 10.23 60.38
N PRO A 570 -26.67 9.54 60.51
CA PRO A 570 -27.81 9.60 59.58
C PRO A 570 -28.95 10.52 60.08
N ARG A 571 -29.57 11.25 59.15
CA ARG A 571 -30.94 11.81 59.19
C ARG A 571 -31.33 12.02 57.72
N GLY A 572 -32.51 11.74 57.19
CA GLY A 572 -33.86 11.65 57.72
C GLY A 572 -34.76 12.15 56.57
N ALA A 573 -35.85 11.42 56.33
CA ALA A 573 -36.90 11.59 55.33
C ALA A 573 -37.18 12.99 54.74
N GLY A 574 -37.59 13.04 53.46
CA GLY A 574 -38.35 14.19 52.94
C GLY A 574 -38.48 14.32 51.42
N CYS A 575 -39.52 13.71 50.86
CA CYS A 575 -40.33 14.07 49.68
C CYS A 575 -39.76 14.79 48.43
N ALA A 576 -40.07 14.16 47.28
CA ALA A 576 -40.62 14.73 46.05
C ALA A 576 -39.77 15.70 45.21
N ARG A 577 -39.17 15.19 44.12
CA ARG A 577 -39.69 15.26 42.75
C ARG A 577 -38.92 14.33 41.84
#